data_AF-X6FW26-F1
#
_entry.id   AF-X6FW26-F1
#
_cell.length_a   1.000
_cell.length_b   1.000
_cell.length_c   1.000
_cell.angle_alpha   90.00
_cell.angle_beta   90.00
_cell.angle_gamma   90.00
#
_symmetry.space_group_name_H-M   'P 1'
#
loop_
_entity.id
_entity.type
_entity.pdbx_description
1 polymer ?
#
loop_
_entity_poly.entity_id
_entity_poly.type
_entity_poly.pdbx_seq_one_letter_code
_entity_poly.pdbx_strand_id
1 'polypeptide(L)'
;MSLGTANVKTISGDRGGYVIDYAIRALKMRRSGTFVRFNGSCDSACTLYLSMPKSKVCITQSASFGFHLPYGVSARGNQVAANFMMKNYPGWVRGWIAKRGGLKSSIATMTYADASRFLPTCPSQQQGMTVASLSPTRLRGG
;
A
#
# COMPACT_ATOMS: atom_id res chain seq x y z
N MET A 1 10.04 14.97 21.34
CA MET A 1 9.95 13.50 21.26
C MET A 1 10.54 13.08 19.92
N SER A 2 11.72 12.46 19.92
CA SER A 2 12.37 12.00 18.69
C SER A 2 11.52 10.88 18.10
N LEU A 3 10.97 11.10 16.90
CA LEU A 3 10.32 10.04 16.12
C LEU A 3 11.42 9.07 15.72
N GLY A 4 11.66 8.06 16.57
CA GLY A 4 12.48 6.91 16.20
C GLY A 4 12.06 6.44 14.82
N THR A 5 13.04 6.16 13.96
CA THR A 5 12.84 5.77 12.56
C THR A 5 11.73 4.72 12.49
N ALA A 6 10.54 5.15 12.07
CA ALA A 6 9.40 4.26 11.97
C ALA A 6 9.81 3.06 11.13
N ASN A 7 9.52 1.83 11.56
CA ASN A 7 9.76 0.65 10.74
C ASN A 7 8.86 0.77 9.49
N VAL A 8 9.44 1.18 8.36
CA VAL A 8 8.71 1.35 7.10
C VAL A 8 8.98 0.16 6.18
N LYS A 9 7.94 -0.61 5.87
CA LYS A 9 7.95 -1.58 4.79
C LYS A 9 7.56 -0.88 3.48
N THR A 10 8.51 -0.79 2.54
CA THR A 10 8.19 -0.34 1.17
C THR A 10 7.77 -1.52 0.31
N ILE A 11 6.68 -1.35 -0.44
CA ILE A 11 6.14 -2.30 -1.40
C ILE A 11 6.28 -1.69 -2.80
N SER A 12 6.88 -2.43 -3.73
CA SER A 12 7.11 -2.00 -5.10
C SER A 12 7.26 -3.22 -6.00
N GLY A 13 6.53 -3.26 -7.12
CA GLY A 13 6.63 -4.35 -8.11
C GLY A 13 6.20 -5.72 -7.60
N ASP A 14 5.36 -5.77 -6.56
CA ASP A 14 4.95 -7.02 -5.92
C ASP A 14 3.75 -7.62 -6.65
N ARG A 15 3.96 -8.73 -7.36
CA ARG A 15 2.94 -9.40 -8.19
C ARG A 15 1.98 -10.30 -7.41
N GLY A 16 2.15 -10.41 -6.09
CA GLY A 16 1.39 -11.31 -5.25
C GLY A 16 1.96 -12.73 -5.17
N GLY A 17 1.13 -13.68 -4.74
CA GLY A 17 1.52 -15.06 -4.43
C GLY A 17 0.45 -15.73 -3.56
N TYR A 18 0.85 -16.64 -2.68
CA TYR A 18 -0.09 -17.33 -1.78
C TYR A 18 -0.82 -16.35 -0.86
N VAL A 19 -2.15 -16.31 -0.99
CA VAL A 19 -3.04 -15.37 -0.27
C VAL A 19 -2.82 -15.39 1.24
N ILE A 20 -2.61 -16.58 1.83
CA ILE A 20 -2.42 -16.74 3.27
C ILE A 20 -1.13 -16.08 3.76
N ASP A 21 -0.04 -16.16 2.99
CA ASP A 21 1.24 -15.53 3.38
C ASP A 21 1.10 -14.02 3.49
N TYR A 22 0.41 -13.40 2.52
CA TYR A 22 0.13 -11.96 2.55
C TYR A 22 -0.79 -11.58 3.71
N ALA A 23 -1.78 -12.39 4.03
CA ALA A 23 -2.64 -12.16 5.18
C ALA A 23 -1.87 -12.19 6.50
N ILE A 24 -0.98 -13.18 6.68
CA ILE A 24 -0.10 -13.28 7.84
C ILE A 24 0.84 -12.08 7.91
N ARG A 25 1.47 -11.69 6.80
CA ARG A 25 2.34 -10.51 6.75
C ARG A 25 1.60 -9.22 7.08
N ALA A 26 0.39 -9.03 6.55
CA ALA A 26 -0.46 -7.89 6.87
C ALA A 26 -0.78 -7.83 8.37
N LEU A 27 -1.15 -8.97 8.98
CA LEU A 27 -1.43 -9.06 10.41
C LEU A 27 -0.20 -8.72 11.25
N LYS A 28 0.97 -9.25 10.88
CA LYS A 28 2.24 -8.95 11.55
C LYS A 28 2.53 -7.45 11.50
N MET A 29 2.49 -6.84 10.32
CA MET A 29 2.73 -5.39 10.14
C MET A 29 1.74 -4.53 10.96
N ARG A 30 0.47 -4.94 11.02
CA ARG A 30 -0.56 -4.23 11.79
C ARG A 30 -0.23 -4.22 13.29
N ARG A 31 0.27 -5.34 13.81
CA ARG A 31 0.63 -5.54 15.22
C ARG A 31 1.97 -4.89 15.60
N SER A 32 2.97 -4.92 14.73
CA SER A 32 4.34 -4.45 15.01
C SER A 32 4.53 -2.93 14.94
N GLY A 33 3.49 -2.17 14.60
CA GLY A 33 3.66 -0.72 14.38
C GLY A 33 4.30 -0.36 13.04
N THR A 34 4.48 -1.32 12.14
CA THR A 34 5.08 -1.09 10.82
C THR A 34 4.21 -0.16 9.97
N PHE A 35 4.84 0.82 9.35
CA PHE A 35 4.25 1.68 8.33
C PHE A 35 4.45 1.04 6.95
N VAL A 36 3.44 1.10 6.09
CA VAL A 36 3.50 0.58 4.73
C VAL A 36 3.55 1.73 3.74
N ARG A 37 4.61 1.76 2.92
CA ARG A 37 4.74 2.69 1.80
C ARG A 37 4.55 1.94 0.49
N PHE A 38 3.50 2.24 -0.25
CA PHE A 38 3.35 1.74 -1.62
C PHE A 38 4.06 2.69 -2.59
N ASN A 39 5.10 2.18 -3.25
CA ASN A 39 5.93 2.92 -4.20
C ASN A 39 6.13 2.12 -5.49
N GLY A 40 5.04 1.82 -6.18
CA GLY A 40 4.99 0.96 -7.36
C GLY A 40 3.78 0.04 -7.32
N SER A 41 3.75 -0.96 -8.20
CA SER A 41 2.61 -1.89 -8.27
C SER A 41 2.57 -2.85 -7.08
N CYS A 42 1.35 -3.23 -6.72
CA CYS A 42 1.02 -4.22 -5.72
C CYS A 42 -0.22 -4.98 -6.19
N ASP A 43 -0.02 -6.17 -6.75
CA ASP A 43 -1.03 -6.90 -7.49
C ASP A 43 -1.47 -8.17 -6.76
N SER A 44 -2.66 -8.67 -7.10
CA SER A 44 -3.18 -9.93 -6.60
C SER A 44 -3.19 -9.96 -5.07
N ALA A 45 -2.65 -11.02 -4.44
CA ALA A 45 -2.55 -11.14 -2.99
C ALA A 45 -1.81 -9.97 -2.29
N CYS A 46 -0.90 -9.25 -2.96
CA CYS A 46 -0.23 -8.08 -2.39
C CYS A 46 -1.24 -7.04 -1.88
N THR A 47 -2.33 -6.84 -2.61
CA THR A 47 -3.37 -5.86 -2.29
C THR A 47 -4.01 -6.09 -0.91
N LEU A 48 -3.84 -7.25 -0.27
CA LEU A 48 -4.25 -7.46 1.12
C LEU A 48 -3.57 -6.49 2.10
N TYR A 49 -2.43 -5.92 1.74
CA TYR A 49 -1.79 -4.85 2.52
C TYR A 49 -2.61 -3.55 2.54
N LEU A 50 -3.60 -3.38 1.65
CA LEU A 50 -4.58 -2.29 1.75
C LEU A 50 -5.49 -2.41 2.98
N SER A 51 -5.48 -3.55 3.68
CA SER A 51 -6.14 -3.73 4.99
C SER A 51 -5.43 -3.01 6.15
N MET A 52 -4.27 -2.39 5.90
CA MET A 52 -3.58 -1.60 6.91
C MET A 52 -4.39 -0.36 7.33
N PRO A 53 -4.32 0.07 8.60
CA PRO A 53 -4.95 1.31 9.04
C PRO A 53 -4.43 2.49 8.22
N LYS A 54 -5.32 3.42 7.84
CA LYS A 54 -4.96 4.61 7.03
C LYS A 54 -3.83 5.45 7.64
N SER A 55 -3.72 5.46 8.97
CA SER A 55 -2.65 6.16 9.71
C SER A 55 -1.28 5.48 9.63
N LYS A 56 -1.20 4.25 9.11
CA LYS A 56 0.02 3.45 8.98
C LYS A 56 0.35 3.12 7.52
N VAL A 57 -0.27 3.81 6.57
CA VAL A 57 -0.07 3.55 5.15
C VAL A 57 -0.04 4.86 4.37
N CYS A 58 0.80 4.92 3.35
CA CYS A 58 0.78 5.99 2.36
C CYS A 58 1.10 5.44 0.98
N ILE A 59 0.71 6.20 -0.06
CA ILE A 59 0.96 5.86 -1.46
C ILE A 59 1.80 6.95 -2.15
N THR A 60 2.73 6.58 -3.01
CA THR A 60 3.41 7.52 -3.91
C THR A 60 2.66 7.64 -5.24
N GLN A 61 3.02 8.62 -6.06
CA GLN A 61 2.42 8.80 -7.39
C GLN A 61 2.60 7.61 -8.34
N SER A 62 3.62 6.75 -8.11
CA SER A 62 3.85 5.53 -8.88
C SER A 62 3.03 4.33 -8.37
N ALA A 63 2.27 4.48 -7.29
CA ALA A 63 1.50 3.37 -6.72
C ALA A 63 0.33 2.96 -7.63
N SER A 64 0.18 1.64 -7.77
CA SER A 64 -0.98 1.03 -8.44
C SER A 64 -1.33 -0.30 -7.77
N PHE A 65 -2.59 -0.69 -7.88
CA PHE A 65 -3.10 -1.92 -7.26
C PHE A 65 -3.91 -2.74 -8.25
N GLY A 66 -3.43 -3.93 -8.59
CA GLY A 66 -4.08 -4.84 -9.51
C GLY A 66 -4.98 -5.86 -8.80
N PHE A 67 -6.26 -5.91 -9.19
CA PHE A 67 -7.25 -6.83 -8.64
C PHE A 67 -7.73 -7.82 -9.71
N HIS A 68 -7.71 -9.10 -9.41
CA HIS A 68 -8.23 -10.16 -10.27
C HIS A 68 -8.66 -11.37 -9.41
N LEU A 69 -9.33 -12.34 -10.03
CA LEU A 69 -9.65 -13.62 -9.41
C LEU A 69 -8.37 -14.43 -9.15
N PRO A 70 -8.18 -14.99 -7.95
CA PRO A 70 -7.10 -15.92 -7.69
C PRO A 70 -7.15 -17.13 -8.62
N TYR A 71 -5.98 -17.63 -8.99
CA TYR A 71 -5.80 -18.80 -9.85
C TYR A 71 -4.59 -19.62 -9.36
N GLY A 72 -4.34 -20.78 -9.98
CA GLY A 72 -3.15 -21.61 -9.70
C GLY A 72 -3.37 -22.75 -8.70
N VAL A 73 -4.60 -22.93 -8.21
CA VAL A 73 -5.03 -24.13 -7.47
C VAL A 73 -6.31 -24.72 -8.09
N SER A 74 -7.15 -25.43 -7.33
CA SER A 74 -8.46 -25.93 -7.80
C SER A 74 -9.50 -24.82 -7.91
N ALA A 75 -10.57 -25.04 -8.70
CA ALA A 75 -11.69 -24.09 -8.81
C ALA A 75 -12.28 -23.72 -7.43
N ARG A 76 -12.48 -24.70 -6.56
CA ARG A 76 -12.93 -24.48 -5.18
C ARG A 76 -11.89 -23.71 -4.35
N GLY A 77 -10.61 -24.04 -4.48
CA GLY A 77 -9.53 -23.31 -3.80
C GLY A 77 -9.45 -21.84 -4.23
N ASN A 78 -9.56 -21.57 -5.53
CA ASN A 78 -9.59 -20.22 -6.09
C ASN A 78 -10.79 -19.41 -5.56
N GLN A 79 -11.97 -20.04 -5.47
CA GLN A 79 -13.16 -19.40 -4.91
C GLN A 79 -12.99 -19.07 -3.42
N VAL A 80 -12.43 -20.00 -2.63
CA VAL A 80 -12.13 -19.77 -1.21
C VAL A 80 -11.14 -18.61 -1.04
N ALA A 81 -10.09 -18.57 -1.86
CA ALA A 81 -9.13 -17.48 -1.87
C ALA A 81 -9.78 -16.13 -2.24
N ALA A 82 -10.64 -16.10 -3.27
CA ALA A 82 -11.37 -14.90 -3.68
C ALA A 82 -12.25 -14.36 -2.54
N ASN A 83 -13.03 -15.25 -1.91
CA ASN A 83 -13.88 -14.91 -0.79
C ASN A 83 -13.08 -14.39 0.40
N PHE A 84 -11.94 -15.03 0.69
CA PHE A 84 -11.03 -14.58 1.75
C PHE A 84 -10.48 -13.18 1.46
N MET A 85 -10.01 -12.92 0.24
CA MET A 85 -9.50 -11.59 -0.14
C MET A 85 -10.58 -10.53 0.00
N MET A 86 -11.77 -10.77 -0.57
CA MET A 86 -12.90 -9.84 -0.47
C MET A 86 -13.33 -9.57 0.97
N LYS A 87 -13.35 -10.58 1.84
CA LYS A 87 -13.68 -10.42 3.27
C LYS A 87 -12.67 -9.55 4.02
N ASN A 88 -11.39 -9.62 3.64
CA ASN A 88 -10.31 -8.90 4.32
C ASN A 88 -10.05 -7.50 3.73
N TYR A 89 -10.63 -7.18 2.58
CA TYR A 89 -10.53 -5.84 2.03
C TYR A 89 -11.35 -4.82 2.82
N PRO A 90 -10.80 -3.60 3.03
CA PRO A 90 -11.58 -2.52 3.60
C PRO A 90 -12.75 -2.16 2.67
N GLY A 91 -13.79 -1.56 3.23
CA GLY A 91 -15.03 -1.26 2.50
C GLY A 91 -14.80 -0.44 1.22
N TRP A 92 -13.82 0.47 1.22
CA TRP A 92 -13.50 1.30 0.06
C TRP A 92 -12.90 0.51 -1.12
N VAL A 93 -12.09 -0.53 -0.84
CA VAL A 93 -11.58 -1.43 -1.88
C VAL A 93 -12.71 -2.29 -2.44
N ARG A 94 -13.53 -2.89 -1.54
CA ARG A 94 -14.71 -3.68 -1.95
C ARG A 94 -15.65 -2.86 -2.84
N GLY A 95 -15.93 -1.61 -2.45
CA GLY A 95 -16.77 -0.70 -3.22
C GLY A 95 -16.17 -0.33 -4.58
N TRP A 96 -14.85 -0.11 -4.65
CA TRP A 96 -14.16 0.18 -5.92
C TRP A 96 -14.20 -1.02 -6.88
N ILE A 97 -14.01 -2.24 -6.36
CA ILE A 97 -14.12 -3.50 -7.12
C ILE A 97 -15.56 -3.74 -7.59
N ALA A 98 -16.54 -3.57 -6.70
CA ALA A 98 -17.95 -3.79 -7.02
C ALA A 98 -18.44 -2.86 -8.14
N LYS A 99 -18.04 -1.59 -8.13
CA LYS A 99 -18.33 -0.62 -9.21
C LYS A 99 -17.79 -1.02 -10.58
N ARG A 100 -16.87 -1.99 -10.65
CA ARG A 100 -16.28 -2.53 -11.88
C ARG A 100 -16.78 -3.94 -12.22
N GLY A 101 -17.82 -4.41 -11.52
CA GLY A 101 -18.44 -5.71 -11.75
C GLY A 101 -17.73 -6.87 -11.06
N GLY A 102 -17.01 -6.62 -9.96
CA GLY A 102 -16.36 -7.67 -9.18
C GLY A 102 -14.96 -8.07 -9.66
N LEU A 103 -14.39 -9.09 -9.02
CA LEU A 103 -13.13 -9.70 -9.45
C LEU A 103 -13.36 -10.53 -10.72
N LYS A 104 -12.45 -10.40 -11.70
CA LYS A 104 -12.50 -11.08 -13.00
C LYS A 104 -11.16 -11.75 -13.30
N SER A 105 -11.08 -12.56 -14.34
CA SER A 105 -9.82 -13.14 -14.82
C SER A 105 -8.83 -12.08 -15.30
N SER A 106 -9.33 -11.03 -15.95
CA SER A 106 -8.56 -9.85 -16.32
C SER A 106 -8.25 -8.98 -15.10
N ILE A 107 -7.05 -8.40 -15.06
CA ILE A 107 -6.66 -7.48 -14.00
C ILE A 107 -7.39 -6.14 -14.13
N ALA A 108 -8.00 -5.69 -13.03
CA ALA A 108 -8.51 -4.34 -12.88
C ALA A 108 -7.49 -3.52 -12.06
N THR A 109 -6.95 -2.48 -12.67
CA THR A 109 -5.92 -1.64 -12.03
C THR A 109 -6.55 -0.41 -11.38
N MET A 110 -6.33 -0.26 -10.08
CA MET A 110 -6.57 0.98 -9.34
C MET A 110 -5.30 1.83 -9.41
N THR A 111 -5.40 2.98 -10.04
CA THR A 111 -4.29 3.92 -10.19
C THR A 111 -4.06 4.72 -8.90
N TYR A 112 -2.94 5.46 -8.83
CA TYR A 112 -2.76 6.47 -7.79
C TYR A 112 -3.93 7.46 -7.72
N ALA A 113 -4.46 7.91 -8.86
CA ALA A 113 -5.59 8.85 -8.91
C ALA A 113 -6.86 8.26 -8.28
N ASP A 114 -7.10 6.96 -8.46
CA ASP A 114 -8.19 6.26 -7.77
C ASP A 114 -7.92 6.11 -6.26
N ALA A 115 -6.71 5.63 -5.91
CA ALA A 115 -6.36 5.24 -4.54
C ALA A 115 -6.17 6.44 -3.60
N SER A 116 -5.67 7.57 -4.11
CA SER A 116 -5.45 8.82 -3.36
C SER A 116 -6.74 9.45 -2.85
N ARG A 117 -7.90 9.04 -3.38
CA ARG A 117 -9.21 9.39 -2.84
C ARG A 117 -9.49 8.75 -1.47
N PHE A 118 -8.74 7.71 -1.11
CA PHE A 118 -8.96 6.92 0.10
C PHE A 118 -7.75 6.87 1.04
N LEU A 119 -6.54 7.01 0.50
CA LEU A 119 -5.27 6.88 1.22
C LEU A 119 -4.45 8.16 1.11
N PRO A 120 -3.65 8.51 2.13
CA PRO A 120 -2.80 9.69 2.07
C PRO A 120 -1.63 9.47 1.12
N THR A 121 -1.23 10.54 0.43
CA THR A 121 0.02 10.57 -0.32
C THR A 121 1.20 10.56 0.65
N CYS A 122 2.24 9.81 0.34
CA CYS A 122 3.45 9.81 1.15
C CYS A 122 4.10 11.20 1.17
N PRO A 123 4.66 11.63 2.32
CA PRO A 123 5.53 12.80 2.38
C PRO A 123 6.63 12.71 1.32
N SER A 124 6.90 13.80 0.61
CA SER A 124 8.08 13.85 -0.25
C SER A 124 9.32 13.68 0.62
N GLN A 125 10.33 12.95 0.14
CA GLN A 125 11.58 12.71 0.87
C GLN A 125 12.29 14.00 1.34
N GLN A 126 11.92 15.16 0.78
CA GLN A 126 12.46 16.48 1.12
C GLN A 126 11.82 17.14 2.35
N GLN A 127 10.72 16.60 2.90
CA GLN A 127 10.08 17.16 4.10
C GLN A 127 10.85 16.89 5.41
N GLY A 128 12.05 16.29 5.33
CA GLY A 128 13.01 16.16 6.43
C GLY A 128 14.24 17.07 6.32
N MET A 129 14.33 17.95 5.30
CA MET A 129 15.50 18.80 5.03
C MET A 129 15.13 20.28 4.90
N THR A 130 14.37 20.82 5.84
CA THR A 130 14.19 22.27 6.04
C THR A 130 13.96 22.44 7.55
N VAL A 131 14.88 22.91 8.39
CA VAL A 131 15.45 24.26 8.49
C VAL A 131 16.71 24.17 9.38
N ALA A 132 17.94 24.15 8.83
CA ALA A 132 19.17 24.28 9.65
C ALA A 132 20.44 24.69 8.87
N SER A 133 20.36 25.04 7.58
CA SER A 133 21.57 25.31 6.77
C SER A 133 21.52 26.63 6.00
N LEU A 134 21.01 27.68 6.64
CA LEU A 134 21.36 29.06 6.28
C LEU A 134 22.11 29.69 7.45
N SER A 135 23.40 29.38 7.55
CA SER A 135 24.32 30.20 8.34
C SER A 135 24.50 31.54 7.63
N PRO A 136 24.41 32.69 8.32
CA PRO A 136 24.80 33.96 7.72
C PRO A 136 26.32 33.95 7.56
N THR A 137 26.79 34.09 6.32
CA THR A 137 28.18 34.44 6.01
C THR A 137 28.54 35.72 6.76
N ARG A 138 29.40 35.60 7.78
CA ARG A 138 30.02 36.75 8.44
C ARG A 138 31.01 37.37 7.45
N LEU A 139 30.63 38.47 6.80
CA LEU A 139 31.57 39.33 6.08
C LEU A 139 32.47 40.01 7.12
N ARG A 140 33.76 39.70 7.03
CA ARG A 140 34.87 40.36 7.72
C ARG A 140 35.47 41.36 6.73
N GLY A 141 35.61 42.62 7.12
CA GLY A 141 36.33 43.67 6.38
C GLY A 141 35.65 45.03 6.60
N GLY A 142 36.31 46.07 7.08
CA GLY A 142 37.70 46.27 7.48
C GLY A 142 37.81 47.44 8.44
#